data_AF-A0A7L3VIL0-F1
#
_entry.id   AF-A0A7L3VIL0-F1
#
_cell.length_a   1.000
_cell.length_b   1.000
_cell.length_c   1.000
_cell.angle_alpha   90.00
_cell.angle_beta   90.00
_cell.angle_gamma   90.00
#
_symmetry.space_group_name_H-M   'P 1'
#
loop_
_entity.id
_entity.type
_entity.pdbx_description
1 polymer ?
#
loop_
_entity_poly.entity_id
_entity_poly.type
_entity_poly.pdbx_seq_one_letter_code
_entity_poly.pdbx_strand_id
1 'polypeptide(L)'
;EVRGAQENNSGPVPEKKRMMPVRLADIDWSGCAAVYGRPYRDRVIHLLALRDYKEPELLARLQRDGVRPKDKDSLGKILQQVANLNARDNSFSLKEHLFQTLQTDWPGYSKIDRENLRLILSR
;
A
#
# COMPACT_ATOMS: atom_id res chain seq x y z
N GLU A 1 8.22 -52.51 56.91
CA GLU A 1 7.43 -52.86 55.71
C GLU A 1 7.16 -51.57 54.92
N VAL A 2 7.41 -51.61 53.61
CA VAL A 2 7.02 -50.68 52.51
C VAL A 2 7.15 -49.15 52.74
N ARG A 3 8.09 -48.39 52.15
CA ARG A 3 8.51 -48.17 50.74
C ARG A 3 7.34 -47.87 49.77
N GLY A 4 7.23 -46.60 49.37
CA GLY A 4 6.57 -46.09 48.15
C GLY A 4 6.91 -44.60 47.99
N ALA A 5 7.90 -44.25 47.15
CA ALA A 5 7.76 -43.58 45.83
C ALA A 5 7.15 -42.16 45.93
N GLN A 6 7.70 -41.09 45.33
CA GLN A 6 7.90 -40.97 43.88
C GLN A 6 8.65 -39.67 43.49
N GLU A 7 9.65 -39.87 42.63
CA GLU A 7 10.18 -39.08 41.51
C GLU A 7 10.40 -37.54 41.56
N ASN A 8 11.69 -37.20 41.65
CA ASN A 8 12.42 -36.38 40.68
C ASN A 8 11.86 -36.51 39.25
N ASN A 9 11.55 -35.40 38.59
CA ASN A 9 11.81 -35.24 37.15
C ASN A 9 11.94 -33.74 36.80
N SER A 10 13.18 -33.27 36.78
CA SER A 10 13.57 -32.01 36.13
C SER A 10 13.54 -32.22 34.61
N GLY A 11 12.68 -31.49 33.90
CA GLY A 11 12.59 -31.52 32.43
C GLY A 11 12.38 -30.11 31.87
N PRO A 12 13.08 -29.71 30.79
CA PRO A 12 13.08 -28.34 30.30
C PRO A 12 11.82 -28.07 29.48
N VAL A 13 11.04 -27.06 29.87
CA VAL A 13 10.01 -26.50 28.97
C VAL A 13 10.74 -25.65 27.92
N PRO A 14 10.57 -25.91 26.62
CA PRO A 14 11.05 -24.99 25.60
C PRO A 14 10.17 -23.75 25.69
N GLU A 15 10.67 -22.72 26.37
CA GLU A 15 10.01 -21.43 26.43
C GLU A 15 9.93 -20.90 25.00
N LYS A 16 8.72 -21.03 24.46
CA LYS A 16 8.22 -20.41 23.24
C LYS A 16 9.00 -19.12 23.00
N LYS A 17 9.82 -19.15 21.94
CA LYS A 17 10.49 -17.99 21.37
C LYS A 17 9.42 -16.91 21.19
N ARG A 18 9.32 -16.03 22.19
CA ARG A 18 8.45 -14.86 22.18
C ARG A 18 8.95 -14.04 21.01
N MET A 19 8.29 -14.19 19.87
CA MET A 19 8.39 -13.24 18.78
C MET A 19 8.03 -11.91 19.42
N MET A 20 9.04 -11.07 19.55
CA MET A 20 8.89 -9.71 20.03
C MET A 20 7.74 -9.09 19.23
N PRO A 21 6.69 -8.53 19.86
CA PRO A 21 5.75 -7.74 19.11
C PRO A 21 6.56 -6.56 18.58
N VAL A 22 6.81 -6.55 17.27
CA VAL A 22 7.35 -5.39 16.57
C VAL A 22 6.53 -4.19 17.04
N ARG A 23 7.19 -3.20 17.63
CA ARG A 23 6.52 -1.99 18.10
C ARG A 23 5.92 -1.30 16.88
N LEU A 24 4.62 -1.46 16.71
CA LEU A 24 3.84 -0.97 15.58
C LEU A 24 3.75 0.58 15.56
N ALA A 25 4.34 1.25 16.55
CA ALA A 25 4.29 2.71 16.72
C ALA A 25 5.28 3.46 15.81
N ASP A 26 6.30 2.79 15.24
CA ASP A 26 7.29 3.41 14.36
C ASP A 26 6.95 3.26 12.86
N ILE A 27 5.85 2.58 12.52
CA ILE A 27 5.30 2.68 11.18
C ILE A 27 4.51 3.99 11.15
N ASP A 28 5.09 5.02 10.55
CA ASP A 28 4.39 6.27 10.20
C ASP A 28 3.27 5.97 9.19
N TRP A 29 2.22 5.31 9.68
CA TRP A 29 1.00 4.96 8.95
C TRP A 29 0.04 6.16 8.90
N SER A 30 0.37 7.27 9.57
CA SER A 30 -0.48 8.46 9.64
C SER A 30 -0.82 9.04 8.27
N GLY A 31 0.10 8.96 7.29
CA GLY A 31 -0.21 9.30 5.89
C GLY A 31 -1.03 8.21 5.18
N CYS A 32 -0.74 6.93 5.44
CA CYS A 32 -1.40 5.78 4.82
C CYS A 32 -2.87 5.64 5.23
N ALA A 33 -3.24 5.95 6.47
CA ALA A 33 -4.63 5.88 6.94
C ALA A 33 -5.56 6.86 6.23
N ALA A 34 -5.10 8.10 6.02
CA ALA A 34 -5.87 9.12 5.30
C ALA A 34 -6.03 8.78 3.81
N VAL A 35 -5.07 8.07 3.22
CA VAL A 35 -5.16 7.54 1.85
C VAL A 35 -6.04 6.28 1.80
N TYR A 36 -6.02 5.44 2.84
CA TYR A 36 -6.81 4.21 2.92
C TYR A 36 -8.32 4.46 2.86
N GLY A 37 -8.78 5.56 3.47
CA GLY A 37 -10.19 5.98 3.45
C GLY A 37 -10.67 6.51 2.09
N ARG A 38 -9.76 6.71 1.13
CA ARG A 38 -10.11 7.23 -0.20
C ARG A 38 -10.54 6.08 -1.13
N PRO A 39 -11.46 6.34 -2.08
CA PRO A 39 -11.85 5.37 -3.09
C PRO A 39 -10.64 4.83 -3.85
N TYR A 40 -10.63 3.53 -4.09
CA TYR A 40 -9.47 2.85 -4.69
C TYR A 40 -9.11 3.40 -6.08
N ARG A 41 -10.14 3.77 -6.86
CA ARG A 41 -9.98 4.44 -8.15
C ARG A 41 -9.20 5.75 -8.02
N ASP A 42 -9.58 6.64 -7.11
CA ASP A 42 -8.86 7.89 -6.88
C ASP A 42 -7.42 7.62 -6.46
N ARG A 43 -7.17 6.66 -5.58
CA ARG A 43 -5.80 6.31 -5.17
C ARG A 43 -4.91 5.96 -6.37
N VAL A 44 -5.45 5.18 -7.32
CA VAL A 44 -4.75 4.83 -8.57
C VAL A 44 -4.53 6.07 -9.45
N ILE A 45 -5.56 6.90 -9.65
CA ILE A 45 -5.46 8.12 -10.46
C ILE A 45 -4.39 9.05 -9.89
N HIS A 46 -4.39 9.28 -8.57
CA HIS A 46 -3.45 10.19 -7.93
C HIS A 46 -2.00 9.69 -8.02
N LEU A 47 -1.75 8.38 -8.00
CA LEU A 47 -0.42 7.82 -8.20
C LEU A 47 0.04 8.01 -9.66
N LEU A 48 -0.81 7.67 -10.62
CA LEU A 48 -0.52 7.82 -12.05
C LEU A 48 -0.37 9.27 -12.50
N ALA A 49 -0.98 10.21 -11.79
CA ALA A 49 -0.85 11.64 -12.06
C ALA A 49 0.57 12.16 -11.84
N LEU A 50 1.34 11.52 -10.94
CA LEU A 50 2.71 11.94 -10.63
C LEU A 50 3.72 11.35 -11.61
N ARG A 51 3.51 10.11 -12.05
CA ARG A 51 4.36 9.41 -13.01
C ARG A 51 3.64 8.21 -13.61
N ASP A 52 4.18 7.74 -14.73
CA ASP A 52 3.78 6.46 -15.29
C ASP A 52 4.26 5.31 -14.38
N TYR A 53 3.37 4.34 -14.14
CA TYR A 53 3.68 3.17 -13.30
C TYR A 53 3.42 1.86 -14.03
N LYS A 54 4.23 0.84 -13.76
CA LYS A 54 3.91 -0.54 -14.16
C LYS A 54 2.89 -1.15 -13.19
N GLU A 55 2.03 -2.04 -13.68
CA GLU A 55 1.03 -2.73 -12.82
C GLU A 55 1.62 -3.35 -11.54
N PRO A 56 2.71 -4.16 -11.59
CA PRO A 56 3.27 -4.75 -10.37
C PRO A 56 3.86 -3.70 -9.41
N GLU A 57 4.47 -2.64 -9.93
CA GLU A 57 5.03 -1.57 -9.10
C GLU A 57 3.94 -0.73 -8.42
N LEU A 58 2.90 -0.40 -9.18
CA LEU A 58 1.74 0.29 -8.66
C LEU A 58 1.04 -0.54 -7.59
N LEU A 59 0.88 -1.83 -7.85
CA LEU A 59 0.27 -2.76 -6.90
C LEU A 59 1.09 -2.87 -5.61
N ALA A 60 2.41 -2.96 -5.70
CA ALA A 60 3.30 -2.98 -4.54
C ALA A 60 3.18 -1.69 -3.71
N ARG A 61 3.09 -0.53 -4.36
CA ARG A 61 2.87 0.75 -3.68
C ARG A 61 1.52 0.78 -2.96
N LEU A 62 0.44 0.39 -3.65
CA LEU A 62 -0.91 0.33 -3.09
C LEU A 62 -0.99 -0.67 -1.92
N GLN A 63 -0.25 -1.77 -1.96
CA GLN A 63 -0.14 -2.72 -0.84
C GLN A 63 0.49 -2.09 0.40
N ARG A 64 1.54 -1.28 0.23
CA ARG A 64 2.18 -0.55 1.34
C ARG A 64 1.25 0.50 1.96
N ASP A 65 0.42 1.13 1.13
CA ASP A 65 -0.60 2.09 1.58
C ASP A 65 -1.86 1.38 2.16
N GLY A 66 -1.87 0.05 2.24
CA GLY A 66 -3.03 -0.74 2.64
C GLY A 66 -4.08 -0.85 1.54
N VAL A 67 -3.91 -1.82 0.62
CA VAL A 67 -4.95 -2.21 -0.34
C VAL A 67 -5.66 -3.45 0.17
N ARG A 68 -6.99 -3.50 0.04
CA ARG A 68 -7.73 -4.73 0.37
C ARG A 68 -7.49 -5.76 -0.72
N PRO A 69 -7.39 -7.06 -0.39
CA PRO A 69 -7.20 -8.11 -1.38
C PRO A 69 -8.21 -8.06 -2.54
N LYS A 70 -9.50 -7.86 -2.23
CA LYS A 70 -10.59 -7.71 -3.20
C LYS A 70 -10.42 -6.55 -4.20
N ASP A 71 -9.71 -5.50 -3.80
CA ASP A 71 -9.48 -4.33 -4.65
C ASP A 71 -8.32 -4.62 -5.62
N LYS A 72 -7.41 -5.55 -5.30
CA LYS A 72 -6.29 -5.95 -6.18
C LYS A 72 -6.80 -6.54 -7.49
N ASP A 73 -7.83 -7.38 -7.43
CA ASP A 73 -8.47 -7.97 -8.62
C ASP A 73 -9.16 -6.91 -9.50
N SER A 74 -9.54 -5.78 -8.90
CA SER A 74 -10.16 -4.66 -9.59
C SER A 74 -9.13 -3.70 -10.21
N LEU A 75 -7.85 -3.78 -9.83
CA LEU A 75 -6.80 -2.87 -10.28
C LEU A 75 -6.67 -2.87 -11.80
N GLY A 76 -6.58 -4.04 -12.43
CA GLY A 76 -6.46 -4.13 -13.89
C GLY A 76 -7.65 -3.49 -14.63
N LYS A 77 -8.88 -3.68 -14.14
CA LYS A 77 -10.08 -3.06 -14.70
C LYS A 77 -10.05 -1.53 -14.54
N ILE A 78 -9.63 -1.06 -13.37
CA ILE A 78 -9.50 0.37 -13.10
C ILE A 78 -8.43 0.97 -14.01
N LEU A 79 -7.27 0.34 -14.15
CA LEU A 79 -6.18 0.79 -15.00
C LEU A 79 -6.61 0.94 -16.46
N GLN A 80 -7.37 0.00 -17.01
CA GLN A 80 -7.91 0.13 -18.36
C GLN A 80 -8.86 1.34 -18.52
N GLN A 81 -9.62 1.67 -17.47
CA GLN A 81 -10.54 2.80 -17.48
C GLN A 81 -9.82 4.14 -17.30
N VAL A 82 -8.83 4.21 -16.40
CA VAL A 82 -8.21 5.47 -15.97
C VAL A 82 -6.85 5.76 -16.61
N ALA A 83 -6.21 4.75 -17.18
CA ALA A 83 -4.87 4.86 -17.75
C ALA A 83 -4.81 4.33 -19.18
N ASN A 84 -3.78 4.78 -19.90
CA ASN A 84 -3.38 4.23 -21.19
C ASN A 84 -2.23 3.24 -20.96
N LEU A 85 -2.37 2.01 -21.44
CA LEU A 85 -1.30 1.02 -21.41
C LEU A 85 -0.31 1.30 -22.54
N ASN A 86 0.94 1.55 -22.19
CA ASN A 86 2.04 1.62 -23.14
C ASN A 86 2.55 0.19 -23.40
N ALA A 87 2.29 -0.31 -24.61
CA ALA A 87 2.70 -1.66 -25.02
C ALA A 87 4.22 -1.83 -25.19
N ARG A 88 5.01 -0.75 -25.18
CA ARG A 88 6.48 -0.83 -25.28
C ARG A 88 7.13 -1.26 -23.96
N ASP A 89 6.65 -0.70 -22.85
CA ASP A 89 7.28 -0.84 -21.54
C ASP A 89 6.35 -1.40 -20.45
N ASN A 90 5.10 -1.72 -20.82
CA ASN A 90 4.02 -2.13 -19.93
C ASN A 90 3.76 -1.11 -18.80
N SER A 91 4.02 0.17 -19.07
CA SER A 91 3.69 1.26 -18.17
C SER A 91 2.27 1.77 -18.43
N PHE A 92 1.62 2.21 -17.37
CA PHE A 92 0.32 2.84 -17.39
C PHE A 92 0.51 4.34 -17.17
N SER A 93 -0.02 5.15 -18.08
CA SER A 93 -0.02 6.61 -17.98
C SER A 93 -1.44 7.12 -17.75
N LEU A 94 -1.63 8.14 -16.91
CA LEU A 94 -2.97 8.66 -16.62
C LEU A 94 -3.61 9.27 -17.88
N LYS A 95 -4.91 9.03 -18.10
CA LYS A 95 -5.64 9.69 -19.19
C LYS A 95 -5.81 11.18 -18.91
N GLU A 96 -5.62 12.01 -19.93
CA GLU A 96 -5.65 13.48 -19.86
C GLU A 96 -6.95 14.02 -19.24
N HIS A 97 -8.11 13.44 -19.59
CA HIS A 97 -9.41 13.84 -19.04
C HIS A 97 -9.60 13.57 -17.55
N LEU A 98 -8.69 12.83 -16.89
CA LEU A 98 -8.75 12.60 -15.45
C LEU A 98 -7.93 13.59 -14.66
N PHE A 99 -7.06 14.36 -15.30
CA PHE A 99 -6.29 15.38 -14.61
C PHE A 99 -7.20 16.45 -13.97
N GLN A 100 -8.34 16.76 -14.59
CA GLN A 100 -9.37 17.62 -14.00
C GLN A 100 -10.06 17.03 -12.75
N THR A 101 -9.93 15.73 -12.49
CA THR A 101 -10.52 15.06 -11.30
C THR A 101 -9.54 14.94 -10.13
N LEU A 102 -8.30 15.41 -10.31
CA LEU A 102 -7.25 15.32 -9.30
C LEU A 102 -7.48 16.30 -8.14
N GLN A 103 -7.15 15.84 -6.93
CA GLN A 103 -7.25 16.62 -5.71
C GLN A 103 -5.85 17.13 -5.32
N THR A 104 -5.70 18.45 -5.24
CA THR A 104 -4.42 19.09 -4.86
C THR A 104 -4.07 18.89 -3.37
N ASP A 105 -5.08 18.64 -2.52
CA ASP A 105 -4.89 18.34 -1.10
C ASP A 105 -4.92 16.82 -0.81
N TRP A 106 -4.47 16.01 -1.76
CA TRP A 106 -4.41 14.56 -1.55
C TRP A 106 -3.46 14.22 -0.38
N PRO A 107 -3.89 13.39 0.59
CA PRO A 107 -3.08 13.07 1.77
C PRO A 107 -1.81 12.28 1.45
N GLY A 108 -1.74 11.63 0.28
CA GLY A 108 -0.56 10.92 -0.19
C GLY A 108 0.46 11.80 -0.91
N TYR A 109 0.19 13.09 -1.12
CA TYR A 109 1.11 14.00 -1.80
C TYR A 109 1.98 14.76 -0.81
N SER A 110 3.29 14.62 -0.97
CA SER A 110 4.27 15.51 -0.38
C SER A 110 4.18 16.91 -0.99
N LYS A 111 4.79 17.91 -0.35
CA LYS A 111 4.89 19.28 -0.91
C LYS A 111 5.46 19.27 -2.33
N ILE A 112 6.46 18.43 -2.56
CA ILE A 112 7.09 18.23 -3.87
C ILE A 112 6.10 17.62 -4.88
N ASP A 113 5.31 16.62 -4.47
CA ASP A 113 4.31 15.98 -5.33
C ASP A 113 3.21 16.98 -5.72
N ARG A 114 2.79 17.84 -4.81
CA ARG A 114 1.79 18.89 -5.08
C ARG A 114 2.32 19.92 -6.09
N GLU A 115 3.59 20.29 -5.99
CA GLU A 115 4.22 21.20 -6.95
C GLU A 115 4.39 20.55 -8.33
N ASN A 116 4.80 19.28 -8.38
CA ASN A 116 4.82 18.49 -9.61
C ASN A 116 3.44 18.42 -10.26
N LEU A 117 2.41 18.12 -9.48
CA LEU A 117 1.04 18.08 -9.98
C LEU A 117 0.62 19.41 -10.58
N ARG A 118 0.95 20.53 -9.92
CA ARG A 118 0.66 21.88 -10.42
C ARG A 118 1.32 22.14 -11.76
N LEU A 119 2.56 21.70 -11.96
CA LEU A 119 3.26 21.82 -13.26
C LEU A 119 2.57 21.00 -14.35
N ILE A 120 2.17 19.77 -14.03
CA ILE A 120 1.49 18.87 -14.98
C ILE A 120 0.11 19.44 -15.36
N LEU A 121 -0.63 20.01 -14.41
CA LEU A 121 -1.93 20.64 -14.64
C LEU A 121 -1.86 22.01 -15.34
N SER A 122 -0.67 22.62 -15.41
CA SER A 122 -0.47 23.92 -16.05
C SER A 122 -0.12 23.85 -17.55
N ARG A 123 0.05 22.62 -18.07
CA ARG A 123 0.25 22.35 -19.50
C ARG A 123 -1.08 22.29 -20.23
#